data_AF-A0A9J6D8W4-F1
#
_entry.id   AF-A0A9J6D8W4-F1
#
_cell.length_a   1.000
_cell.length_b   1.000
_cell.length_c   1.000
_cell.angle_alpha   90.00
_cell.angle_beta   90.00
_cell.angle_gamma   90.00
#
_symmetry.space_group_name_H-M   'P 1'
#
loop_
_entity.id
_entity.type
_entity.pdbx_description
1 polymer ?
#
loop_
_entity_poly.entity_id
_entity_poly.type
_entity_poly.pdbx_seq_one_letter_code
_entity_poly.pdbx_strand_id
1 'polypeptide(L)'
;MQQLRQFQRLADQSTEFLWARQLPVLRTGVAKKVTNQKPTVHVPEQITVPPDILRTLSLGPKFTVEPKTSPPELLAMVRQVSRHVPEQEQPHSISEGVDTVSRYRPAGSKIPLRRVEALLKEHSLTVLPADKEEGFTILTLGLFGSKAHTAVSSVFSSREDVRIEKVKSVAKSYAKT
;
A
#
# COMPACT_ATOMS: atom_id res chain seq x y z
N MET A 1 19.89 -31.46 -24.31
CA MET A 1 18.66 -31.21 -23.52
C MET A 1 18.72 -31.78 -22.11
N GLN A 2 19.10 -33.06 -21.89
CA GLN A 2 19.15 -33.65 -20.53
C GLN A 2 20.20 -33.01 -19.59
N GLN A 3 21.39 -32.70 -20.09
CA GLN A 3 22.45 -32.06 -19.27
C GLN A 3 22.04 -30.67 -18.78
N LEU A 4 21.35 -29.88 -19.62
CA LEU A 4 20.90 -28.54 -19.24
C LEU A 4 19.90 -28.59 -18.07
N ARG A 5 19.01 -29.59 -18.06
CA ARG A 5 18.06 -29.81 -16.95
C ARG A 5 18.76 -30.25 -15.66
N GLN A 6 19.84 -31.02 -15.77
CA GLN A 6 20.64 -31.41 -14.61
C GLN A 6 21.38 -30.21 -14.01
N PHE A 7 21.94 -29.34 -14.86
CA PHE A 7 22.56 -28.09 -14.42
C PHE A 7 21.56 -27.16 -13.75
N GLN A 8 20.34 -27.02 -14.30
CA GLN A 8 19.28 -26.24 -13.65
C GLN A 8 18.91 -26.80 -12.27
N ARG A 9 18.64 -28.10 -12.15
CA ARG A 9 18.34 -28.69 -10.83
C ARG A 9 19.45 -28.50 -9.82
N LEU A 10 20.71 -28.65 -10.24
CA LEU A 10 21.85 -28.48 -9.37
C LEU A 10 22.04 -27.02 -8.96
N ALA A 11 21.80 -26.08 -9.88
CA ALA A 11 21.75 -24.65 -9.59
C ALA A 11 20.63 -24.32 -8.59
N ASP A 12 19.41 -24.81 -8.81
CA ASP A 12 18.27 -24.54 -7.92
C ASP A 12 18.51 -25.10 -6.51
N GLN A 13 18.96 -26.35 -6.40
CA GLN A 13 19.26 -27.00 -5.12
C GLN A 13 20.40 -26.31 -4.37
N SER A 14 21.47 -25.93 -5.08
CA SER A 14 22.59 -25.22 -4.46
C SER A 14 22.19 -23.81 -4.04
N THR A 15 21.35 -23.14 -4.82
CA THR A 15 20.86 -21.79 -4.49
C THR A 15 19.94 -21.83 -3.28
N GLU A 16 18.99 -22.77 -3.21
CA GLU A 16 18.13 -22.95 -2.03
C GLU A 16 18.94 -23.30 -0.77
N PHE A 17 19.92 -24.19 -0.89
CA PHE A 17 20.79 -24.56 0.22
C PHE A 17 21.60 -23.36 0.74
N LEU A 18 22.19 -22.58 -0.18
CA LEU A 18 22.93 -21.38 0.17
C LEU A 18 22.01 -20.31 0.78
N TRP A 19 20.80 -20.17 0.26
CA TRP A 19 19.79 -19.25 0.79
C TRP A 19 19.37 -19.66 2.20
N ALA A 20 19.00 -20.92 2.43
CA ALA A 20 18.62 -21.44 3.74
C ALA A 20 19.72 -21.24 4.79
N ARG A 21 21.00 -21.36 4.38
CA ARG A 21 22.16 -21.18 5.26
C ARG A 21 22.49 -19.71 5.53
N GLN A 22 22.45 -18.84 4.52
CA GLN A 22 22.85 -17.44 4.67
C GLN A 22 21.72 -16.52 5.14
N LEU A 23 20.46 -16.84 4.82
CA LEU A 23 19.30 -16.02 5.15
C LEU A 23 19.17 -15.71 6.66
N PRO A 24 19.42 -16.64 7.61
CA PRO A 24 19.41 -16.32 9.04
C PRO A 24 20.47 -15.27 9.42
N VAL A 25 21.67 -15.39 8.87
CA VAL A 25 22.79 -14.45 9.13
C VAL A 25 22.48 -13.09 8.51
N LEU A 26 22.01 -13.06 7.26
CA LEU A 26 21.59 -11.82 6.61
C LEU A 26 20.45 -11.14 7.39
N ARG A 27 19.48 -11.90 7.90
CA ARG A 27 18.38 -11.39 8.76
C ARG A 27 18.87 -10.79 10.07
N THR A 28 20.03 -11.22 10.60
CA THR A 28 20.63 -10.58 11.79
C THR A 28 21.31 -9.25 11.47
N GLY A 29 21.82 -9.08 10.24
CA GLY A 29 22.46 -7.86 9.75
C GLY A 29 21.48 -6.83 9.19
N VAL A 30 20.25 -7.22 8.85
CA VAL A 30 19.18 -6.25 8.59
C VAL A 30 18.88 -5.56 9.91
N ALA A 31 19.34 -4.33 10.06
CA ALA A 31 18.91 -3.46 11.13
C ALA A 31 17.38 -3.55 11.18
N LYS A 32 16.83 -4.09 12.28
CA LYS A 32 15.41 -3.90 12.57
C LYS A 32 15.23 -2.40 12.46
N LYS A 33 14.49 -1.92 11.47
CA LYS A 33 14.06 -0.53 11.45
C LYS A 33 13.29 -0.37 12.76
N VAL A 34 13.98 0.08 13.79
CA VAL A 34 13.35 0.74 14.90
C VAL A 34 12.85 2.00 14.25
N THR A 35 11.63 1.92 13.73
CA THR A 35 10.88 3.08 13.27
C THR A 35 10.61 3.89 14.54
N ASN A 36 11.63 4.61 15.00
CA ASN A 36 11.59 5.52 16.13
C ASN A 36 10.83 6.81 15.78
N GLN A 37 10.40 6.95 14.53
CA GLN A 37 9.42 7.96 14.16
C GLN A 37 8.05 7.37 14.43
N LYS A 38 7.47 7.72 15.58
CA LYS A 38 6.03 7.63 15.77
C LYS A 38 5.39 8.29 14.53
N PRO A 39 4.61 7.59 13.70
CA PRO A 39 3.83 8.23 12.65
C PRO A 39 3.03 9.35 13.28
N THR A 40 3.39 10.56 12.89
CA THR A 40 2.95 11.78 13.56
C THR A 40 1.62 12.16 12.93
N VAL A 41 0.55 11.93 13.70
CA VAL A 41 -0.76 12.45 13.34
C VAL A 41 -0.76 13.92 13.75
N HIS A 42 -0.70 14.80 12.76
CA HIS A 42 -0.74 16.24 12.97
C HIS A 42 -2.18 16.69 13.08
N VAL A 43 -2.50 17.34 14.19
CA VAL A 43 -3.79 17.97 14.40
C VAL A 43 -3.50 19.46 14.61
N PRO A 44 -3.53 20.28 13.54
CA PRO A 44 -3.18 21.70 13.61
C PRO A 44 -4.18 22.53 14.42
N GLU A 45 -5.39 22.02 14.60
CA GLU A 45 -6.45 22.62 15.42
C GLU A 45 -6.54 21.89 16.77
N GLN A 46 -7.08 22.55 17.80
CA GLN A 46 -7.33 21.94 19.12
C GLN A 46 -8.54 20.98 19.09
N ILE A 47 -8.55 20.05 18.12
CA ILE A 47 -9.57 19.02 17.99
C ILE A 47 -9.20 17.87 18.92
N THR A 48 -10.13 17.47 19.78
CA THR A 48 -9.94 16.30 20.63
C THR A 48 -10.26 15.04 19.83
N VAL A 49 -9.21 14.34 19.36
CA VAL A 49 -9.35 13.05 18.69
C VAL A 49 -9.10 11.92 19.70
N PRO A 50 -10.01 10.92 19.81
CA PRO A 50 -9.81 9.78 20.69
C PRO A 50 -8.48 9.03 20.45
N PRO A 51 -7.83 8.52 21.50
CA PRO A 51 -6.50 7.94 21.41
C PRO A 51 -6.45 6.65 20.58
N ASP A 52 -7.55 5.91 20.48
CA ASP A 52 -7.65 4.69 19.67
C ASP A 52 -7.66 5.00 18.16
N ILE A 53 -8.25 6.13 17.77
CA ILE A 53 -8.23 6.63 16.40
C ILE A 53 -6.86 7.17 16.06
N LEU A 54 -6.25 7.95 16.97
CA LEU A 54 -4.87 8.41 16.80
C LEU A 54 -3.92 7.22 16.64
N ARG A 55 -4.08 6.15 17.42
CA ARG A 55 -3.27 4.92 17.27
C ARG A 55 -3.46 4.23 15.92
N THR A 56 -4.67 4.31 15.36
CA THR A 56 -4.98 3.71 14.06
C THR A 56 -4.39 4.54 12.91
N LEU A 57 -4.52 5.87 12.98
CA LEU A 57 -3.92 6.78 12.01
C LEU A 57 -2.38 6.80 12.14
N SER A 58 -1.86 6.57 13.34
CA SER A 58 -0.45 6.32 13.61
C SER A 58 0.01 4.94 13.12
N LEU A 59 -0.66 4.31 12.16
CA LEU A 59 -0.07 3.24 11.37
C LEU A 59 0.49 3.79 10.05
N GLY A 60 0.05 4.98 9.66
CA GLY A 60 0.51 5.70 8.48
C GLY A 60 -0.29 5.39 7.21
N PRO A 61 -0.07 6.16 6.13
CA PRO A 61 -0.84 6.06 4.89
C PRO A 61 -0.56 4.79 4.07
N LYS A 62 0.58 4.15 4.30
CA LYS A 62 0.95 2.87 3.65
C LYS A 62 0.47 1.65 4.43
N PHE A 63 -0.13 1.86 5.61
CA PHE A 63 -0.67 0.75 6.38
C PHE A 63 -1.90 0.20 5.68
N THR A 64 -1.85 -1.07 5.33
CA THR A 64 -2.94 -1.79 4.70
C THR A 64 -3.41 -2.91 5.62
N VAL A 65 -4.72 -3.10 5.67
CA VAL A 65 -5.30 -4.28 6.32
C VAL A 65 -5.37 -5.37 5.28
N GLU A 66 -5.04 -6.59 5.67
CA GLU A 66 -5.24 -7.77 4.83
C GLU A 66 -6.70 -7.81 4.35
N PRO A 67 -6.95 -7.88 3.03
CA PRO A 67 -8.31 -7.93 2.52
C PRO A 67 -9.00 -9.18 3.05
N LYS A 68 -10.27 -9.04 3.44
CA LYS A 68 -11.09 -10.17 3.87
C LYS A 68 -11.32 -11.07 2.66
N THR A 69 -10.58 -12.16 2.60
CA THR A 69 -10.69 -13.14 1.54
C THR A 69 -11.31 -14.40 2.13
N SER A 70 -12.42 -14.84 1.58
CA SER A 70 -13.09 -16.06 2.02
C SER A 70 -12.31 -17.30 1.56
N PRO A 71 -12.40 -18.45 2.27
CA PRO A 71 -11.74 -19.67 1.84
C PRO A 71 -12.07 -20.11 0.40
N PRO A 72 -13.32 -20.00 -0.10
CA PRO A 72 -13.63 -20.29 -1.49
C PRO A 72 -12.92 -19.37 -2.49
N GLU A 73 -12.78 -18.07 -2.18
CA GLU A 73 -12.04 -17.12 -3.02
C GLU A 73 -10.55 -17.45 -3.05
N LEU A 74 -9.96 -17.84 -1.92
CA LEU A 74 -8.56 -18.29 -1.86
C LEU A 74 -8.36 -19.55 -2.72
N LEU A 75 -9.27 -20.51 -2.68
CA LEU A 75 -9.22 -21.70 -3.54
C LEU A 75 -9.40 -21.37 -5.03
N ALA A 76 -10.24 -20.37 -5.35
CA ALA A 76 -10.37 -19.88 -6.71
C ALA A 76 -9.06 -19.25 -7.21
N MET A 77 -8.36 -18.49 -6.36
CA MET A 77 -7.03 -17.95 -6.66
C MET A 77 -5.99 -19.05 -6.87
N VAL A 78 -5.97 -20.08 -6.02
CA VAL A 78 -5.09 -21.25 -6.19
C VAL A 78 -5.30 -21.87 -7.57
N ARG A 79 -6.55 -22.09 -7.99
CA ARG A 79 -6.89 -22.62 -9.31
C ARG A 79 -6.50 -21.68 -10.45
N GLN A 80 -6.57 -20.37 -10.24
CA GLN A 80 -6.18 -19.40 -11.26
C GLN A 80 -4.66 -19.37 -11.45
N VAL A 81 -3.91 -19.37 -10.34
CA VAL A 81 -2.44 -19.38 -10.36
C VAL A 81 -1.92 -20.69 -10.95
N SER A 82 -2.52 -21.83 -10.61
CA SER A 82 -2.08 -23.12 -11.11
C SER A 82 -2.19 -23.26 -12.64
N ARG A 83 -3.10 -22.53 -13.30
CA ARG A 83 -3.20 -22.52 -14.77
C ARG A 83 -1.97 -21.96 -15.47
N HIS A 84 -1.16 -21.16 -14.77
CA HIS A 84 0.07 -20.59 -15.31
C HIS A 84 1.30 -21.47 -15.08
N VAL A 85 1.13 -22.57 -14.34
CA VAL A 85 2.17 -23.57 -14.07
C VAL A 85 2.17 -24.61 -15.20
N PRO A 86 3.34 -25.18 -15.58
CA PRO A 86 3.41 -26.27 -16.54
C PRO A 86 2.43 -27.41 -16.19
N GLU A 87 1.77 -27.98 -17.21
CA GLU A 87 0.67 -28.95 -17.04
C GLU A 87 1.00 -30.13 -16.11
N GLN A 88 2.27 -30.55 -16.11
CA GLN A 88 2.79 -31.64 -15.27
C GLN A 88 2.80 -31.31 -13.77
N GLU A 89 2.96 -30.03 -13.41
CA GLU A 89 3.09 -29.55 -12.03
C GLU A 89 1.80 -28.93 -11.50
N GLN A 90 0.80 -28.69 -12.35
CA GLN A 90 -0.53 -28.19 -11.95
C GLN A 90 -1.19 -28.96 -10.80
N PRO A 91 -1.25 -30.32 -10.81
CA PRO A 91 -1.88 -31.05 -9.71
C PRO A 91 -1.14 -30.85 -8.38
N HIS A 92 0.20 -30.75 -8.43
CA HIS A 92 1.02 -30.50 -7.25
C HIS A 92 0.80 -29.08 -6.71
N SER A 93 0.82 -28.07 -7.60
CA SER A 93 0.54 -26.67 -7.25
C SER A 93 -0.85 -26.49 -6.62
N ILE A 94 -1.87 -27.16 -7.15
CA ILE A 94 -3.22 -27.14 -6.56
C ILE A 94 -3.20 -27.77 -5.16
N SER A 95 -2.56 -28.93 -5.00
CA SER A 95 -2.48 -29.63 -3.72
C SER A 95 -1.82 -28.76 -2.64
N GLU A 96 -0.68 -28.16 -2.95
CA GLU A 96 0.03 -27.27 -2.00
C GLU A 96 -0.79 -26.03 -1.68
N GLY A 97 -1.47 -25.45 -2.67
CA GLY A 97 -2.36 -24.31 -2.48
C GLY A 97 -3.54 -24.65 -1.55
N VAL A 98 -4.17 -25.81 -1.75
CA VAL A 98 -5.27 -26.28 -0.88
C VAL A 98 -4.77 -26.51 0.55
N ASP A 99 -3.62 -27.16 0.72
CA ASP A 99 -3.02 -27.39 2.03
C ASP A 99 -2.69 -26.06 2.73
N THR A 100 -2.15 -25.09 2.00
CA THR A 100 -1.87 -23.74 2.51
C THR A 100 -3.15 -23.04 2.98
N VAL A 101 -4.21 -23.07 2.17
CA VAL A 101 -5.50 -22.47 2.53
C VAL A 101 -6.12 -23.16 3.75
N SER A 102 -5.97 -24.48 3.88
CA SER A 102 -6.51 -25.23 5.02
C SER A 102 -5.86 -24.84 6.36
N ARG A 103 -4.57 -24.50 6.32
CA ARG A 103 -3.77 -24.08 7.48
C ARG A 103 -3.78 -22.57 7.72
N TYR A 104 -4.21 -21.81 6.73
CA TYR A 104 -4.29 -20.36 6.82
C TYR A 104 -5.24 -19.94 7.95
N ARG A 105 -4.74 -19.04 8.80
CA ARG A 105 -5.47 -18.44 9.91
C ARG A 105 -5.28 -16.93 9.77
N PRO A 106 -6.31 -16.19 9.30
CA PRO A 106 -6.18 -14.74 9.15
C PRO A 106 -5.89 -14.11 10.50
N ALA A 107 -4.96 -13.16 10.53
CA ALA A 107 -4.64 -12.46 11.77
C ALA A 107 -5.87 -11.68 12.25
N GLY A 108 -6.29 -11.91 13.50
CA GLY A 108 -7.50 -11.33 14.08
C GLY A 108 -7.43 -9.82 14.39
N SER A 109 -6.54 -9.08 13.73
CA SER A 109 -6.34 -7.64 13.94
C SER A 109 -7.60 -6.86 13.51
N LYS A 110 -8.49 -6.59 14.46
CA LYS A 110 -9.67 -5.73 14.25
C LYS A 110 -9.26 -4.28 14.44
N ILE A 111 -8.70 -3.70 13.37
CA ILE A 111 -8.44 -2.26 13.34
C ILE A 111 -9.78 -1.53 13.19
N PRO A 112 -10.10 -0.54 14.03
CA PRO A 112 -11.43 0.08 14.09
C PRO A 112 -11.63 1.12 12.97
N LEU A 113 -11.33 0.77 11.71
CA LEU A 113 -11.41 1.69 10.56
C LEU A 113 -12.80 2.33 10.40
N ARG A 114 -13.87 1.57 10.64
CA ARG A 114 -15.24 2.10 10.62
C ARG A 114 -15.50 3.17 11.67
N ARG A 115 -14.89 3.02 12.85
CA ARG A 115 -14.99 4.01 13.93
C ARG A 115 -14.22 5.28 13.57
N VAL A 116 -13.03 5.12 12.98
CA VAL A 116 -12.25 6.24 12.44
C VAL A 116 -13.10 7.01 11.43
N GLU A 117 -13.66 6.32 10.45
CA GLU A 117 -14.52 6.93 9.42
C GLU A 117 -15.74 7.65 10.02
N ALA A 118 -16.45 7.00 10.96
CA ALA A 118 -17.63 7.57 11.61
C ALA A 118 -17.29 8.87 12.34
N LEU A 119 -16.21 8.89 13.13
CA LEU A 119 -15.80 10.08 13.87
C LEU A 119 -15.39 11.21 12.94
N LEU A 120 -14.64 10.90 11.87
CA LEU A 120 -14.24 11.90 10.89
C LEU A 120 -15.45 12.55 10.21
N LYS A 121 -16.48 11.75 9.88
CA LYS A 121 -17.74 12.26 9.31
C LYS A 121 -18.53 13.10 10.32
N GLU A 122 -18.68 12.60 11.55
CA GLU A 122 -19.41 13.27 12.62
C GLU A 122 -18.85 14.66 12.92
N HIS A 123 -17.52 14.79 12.94
CA HIS A 123 -16.84 16.04 13.28
C HIS A 123 -16.45 16.87 12.03
N SER A 124 -16.90 16.47 10.82
CA SER A 124 -16.56 17.13 9.55
C SER A 124 -15.05 17.32 9.37
N LEU A 125 -14.28 16.28 9.70
CA LEU A 125 -12.83 16.25 9.63
C LEU A 125 -12.36 15.59 8.34
N THR A 126 -11.31 16.17 7.77
CA THR A 126 -10.63 15.69 6.56
C THR A 126 -9.24 15.19 6.95
N VAL A 127 -8.89 13.98 6.50
CA VAL A 127 -7.58 13.38 6.71
C VAL A 127 -6.77 13.45 5.42
N LEU A 128 -5.58 14.01 5.50
CA LEU A 128 -4.65 14.16 4.38
C LEU A 128 -3.33 13.43 4.68
N PRO A 129 -2.70 12.77 3.69
CA PRO A 129 -1.33 12.30 3.86
C PRO A 129 -0.39 13.49 4.04
N ALA A 130 0.53 13.40 5.00
CA ALA A 130 1.58 14.39 5.19
C ALA A 130 2.77 14.04 4.29
N ASP A 131 2.98 14.81 3.23
CA ASP A 131 3.98 14.53 2.17
C ASP A 131 5.41 14.29 2.69
N LYS A 132 5.80 14.94 3.79
CA LYS A 132 7.17 14.89 4.32
C LYS A 132 7.35 13.98 5.53
N GLU A 133 6.29 13.50 6.16
CA GLU A 133 6.35 12.89 7.50
C GLU A 133 5.80 11.46 7.58
N GLU A 134 5.47 10.84 6.45
CA GLU A 134 4.86 9.49 6.40
C GLU A 134 3.66 9.32 7.35
N GLY A 135 2.96 10.41 7.62
CA GLY A 135 1.88 10.50 8.60
C GLY A 135 0.59 11.04 8.00
N PHE A 136 -0.35 11.41 8.87
CA PHE A 136 -1.61 12.03 8.48
C PHE A 136 -1.75 13.40 9.12
N THR A 137 -2.36 14.34 8.41
CA THR A 137 -2.83 15.62 8.94
C THR A 137 -4.35 15.59 8.99
N ILE A 138 -4.92 15.96 10.13
CA ILE A 138 -6.37 16.09 10.33
C ILE A 138 -6.73 17.57 10.31
N LEU A 139 -7.69 17.97 9.48
CA LEU A 139 -8.18 19.34 9.35
C LEU A 139 -9.71 19.36 9.45
N THR A 140 -10.30 20.41 10.00
CA THR A 140 -11.72 20.69 9.73
C THR A 140 -11.98 20.96 8.25
N LEU A 141 -13.22 20.73 7.79
CA LEU A 141 -13.64 21.03 6.43
C LEU A 141 -13.37 22.50 6.02
N GLY A 142 -13.55 23.45 6.94
CA GLY A 142 -13.29 24.87 6.69
C GLY A 142 -11.82 25.17 6.44
N LEU A 143 -10.93 24.66 7.31
CA LEU A 143 -9.48 24.84 7.15
C LEU A 143 -8.93 24.06 5.95
N PHE A 144 -9.49 22.88 5.68
CA PHE A 144 -9.20 22.15 4.45
C PHE A 144 -9.55 22.99 3.23
N GLY A 145 -10.77 23.54 3.17
CA GLY A 145 -11.23 24.37 2.06
C GLY A 145 -10.36 25.60 1.83
N SER A 146 -9.98 26.31 2.89
CA SER A 146 -9.12 27.51 2.78
C SER A 146 -7.70 27.16 2.31
N LYS A 147 -7.10 26.09 2.84
CA LYS A 147 -5.78 25.61 2.40
C LYS A 147 -5.82 25.08 0.97
N ALA A 148 -6.85 24.32 0.60
CA ALA A 148 -7.05 23.82 -0.75
C ALA A 148 -7.22 24.97 -1.74
N HIS A 149 -8.06 25.96 -1.41
CA HIS A 149 -8.21 27.16 -2.23
C HIS A 149 -6.89 27.92 -2.37
N THR A 150 -6.14 28.11 -1.28
CA THR A 150 -4.83 28.77 -1.32
C THR A 150 -3.83 28.00 -2.19
N ALA A 151 -3.80 26.68 -2.10
CA ALA A 151 -2.91 25.84 -2.91
C ALA A 151 -3.28 25.85 -4.40
N VAL A 152 -4.58 25.81 -4.72
CA VAL A 152 -5.07 25.96 -6.10
C VAL A 152 -4.72 27.37 -6.60
N SER A 153 -5.08 28.40 -5.85
CA SER A 153 -4.81 29.78 -6.22
C SER A 153 -3.32 30.04 -6.37
N SER A 154 -2.42 29.44 -5.59
CA SER A 154 -0.97 29.65 -5.77
C SER A 154 -0.43 29.03 -7.06
N VAL A 155 -0.97 27.89 -7.48
CA VAL A 155 -0.61 27.21 -8.74
C VAL A 155 -1.19 27.94 -9.95
N PHE A 156 -2.42 28.44 -9.82
CA PHE A 156 -3.15 29.12 -10.88
C PHE A 156 -3.14 30.65 -10.77
N SER A 157 -2.37 31.21 -9.85
CA SER A 157 -2.10 32.65 -9.77
C SER A 157 -1.76 33.11 -11.16
N SER A 158 -2.52 34.08 -11.66
CA SER A 158 -2.40 34.62 -12.99
C SER A 158 -0.94 34.84 -13.34
N ARG A 159 -0.38 33.91 -14.10
CA ARG A 159 0.94 34.06 -14.69
C ARG A 159 0.78 35.11 -15.77
N GLU A 160 1.03 36.38 -15.43
CA GLU A 160 1.01 37.49 -16.39
C GLU A 160 1.99 37.26 -17.56
N ASP A 161 2.98 36.40 -17.35
CA ASP A 161 3.95 35.90 -18.34
C ASP A 161 3.37 34.87 -19.32
N VAL A 162 2.26 34.21 -18.99
CA VAL A 162 1.65 33.15 -19.83
C VAL A 162 0.45 33.72 -20.59
N ARG A 163 0.69 34.13 -21.84
CA ARG A 163 -0.38 34.52 -22.76
C ARG A 163 -1.25 33.32 -23.13
N ILE A 164 -2.51 33.31 -22.68
CA ILE A 164 -3.50 32.25 -22.91
C ILE A 164 -3.65 31.90 -24.41
N GLU A 165 -3.44 32.87 -25.29
CA GLU A 165 -3.48 32.71 -26.75
C GLU A 165 -2.40 31.74 -27.28
N LYS A 166 -1.17 31.80 -26.74
CA LYS A 166 -0.09 30.87 -27.09
C LYS A 166 -0.37 29.47 -26.55
N VAL A 167 -0.92 29.36 -25.35
CA VAL A 167 -1.27 28.06 -24.76
C VAL A 167 -2.39 27.39 -25.54
N LYS A 168 -3.41 28.15 -25.96
CA LYS A 168 -4.52 27.63 -26.79
C LYS A 168 -4.05 27.17 -28.16
N SER A 169 -3.15 27.88 -28.83
CA SER A 169 -2.66 27.46 -30.16
C SER A 169 -1.88 26.15 -30.10
N VAL A 170 -1.02 26.00 -29.08
CA VAL A 170 -0.23 24.78 -28.83
C VAL A 170 -1.12 23.62 -28.38
N ALA A 171 -2.11 23.84 -27.52
CA ALA A 171 -3.07 22.79 -27.14
C ALA A 171 -3.89 22.30 -28.34
N LYS A 172 -4.26 23.21 -29.26
CA LYS A 172 -5.01 22.87 -30.49
C LYS A 172 -4.18 22.05 -31.49
N SER A 173 -2.84 22.17 -31.48
CA SER A 173 -1.99 21.30 -32.31
C SER A 173 -1.89 19.88 -31.75
N TYR A 174 -1.91 19.70 -30.43
CA TYR A 174 -1.92 18.36 -29.82
C TYR A 174 -3.27 17.64 -29.97
N ALA A 175 -4.39 18.37 -29.98
CA ALA A 175 -5.73 17.80 -30.14
C ALA A 175 -6.10 17.43 -31.60
N LYS A 176 -5.21 17.68 -32.56
CA LYS A 176 -5.40 17.35 -33.99
C LYS A 176 -4.64 16.10 -34.44
N THR A 177 -3.91 15.46 -33.53
CA THR A 177 -3.34 14.10 -33.67
C THR A 177 -4.33 13.10 -33.09
#